data_AF-A0A916SUS1-F1
#
_entry.id   AF-A0A916SUS1-F1
#
_cell.length_a   1.000
_cell.length_b   1.000
_cell.length_c   1.000
_cell.angle_alpha   90.00
_cell.angle_beta   90.00
_cell.angle_gamma   90.00
#
_symmetry.space_group_name_H-M   'P 1'
#
loop_
_entity.id
_entity.type
_entity.pdbx_description
1 polymer ?
#
loop_
_entity_poly.entity_id
_entity_poly.type
_entity_poly.pdbx_seq_one_letter_code
_entity_poly.pdbx_strand_id
1 'polypeptide(L)'
;MTTSLRTRAGITGALALTCAGLTSLAVAAPATAATPDGATGAHFLASELAAGGDHLSVSSGGSSFPDYGLTIDAVLGLDAAKNGQSAATRAASYITKNAAAYRTGGDTKELYAGATAKLLVFAQAQGLPGDTYLNDLKTLEQSTGQFKDKSAYGDYSNTIGQSLAIIGLTRAGKPDAKAVDFLAKQQCNDGGFRMTFDGSCTGDTDATSLAVQALSAAGGHDAAIGKAVNFIAGNQQGSGGVVEPAAQAAPNTNSTGLAAVAFTLAGKTSEAAKAKSFVSGLQFGCSAPAALRGGYAFDQKSFDAQSAKGSKATAGDKELRASTQAMLAVNPQPYLEVSAGGAATAPALSCATTAPSSTATATSTTTGPPIITDGPAAGGNHGVLLAGAAALGGAALAGAGLRRRLRSED
;
A
#
# COMPACT_ATOMS: atom_id res chain seq x y z
N MET A 1 -52.08 -33.14 -70.13
CA MET A 1 -52.16 -32.04 -71.11
C MET A 1 -50.87 -31.26 -71.06
N THR A 2 -50.29 -31.07 -72.24
CA THR A 2 -49.19 -30.18 -72.60
C THR A 2 -49.27 -28.80 -71.91
N THR A 3 -48.13 -28.14 -71.63
CA THR A 3 -47.57 -27.02 -72.42
C THR A 3 -46.38 -26.38 -71.67
N SER A 4 -45.51 -25.76 -72.46
CA SER A 4 -44.15 -25.31 -72.22
C SER A 4 -44.05 -23.80 -71.86
N LEU A 5 -42.83 -23.39 -71.45
CA LEU A 5 -42.17 -22.09 -71.74
C LEU A 5 -42.70 -20.77 -71.09
N ARG A 6 -41.87 -20.10 -70.25
CA ARG A 6 -40.97 -18.97 -70.62
C ARG A 6 -40.51 -18.11 -69.42
N THR A 7 -39.23 -17.76 -69.50
CA THR A 7 -38.43 -16.74 -68.81
C THR A 7 -39.08 -15.35 -68.70
N ARG A 8 -38.84 -14.64 -67.58
CA ARG A 8 -38.51 -13.20 -67.58
C ARG A 8 -37.59 -12.84 -66.40
N ALA A 9 -36.50 -12.16 -66.76
CA ALA A 9 -35.57 -11.50 -65.87
C ALA A 9 -36.21 -10.27 -65.22
N GLY A 10 -35.86 -10.02 -63.96
CA GLY A 10 -36.13 -8.78 -63.25
C GLY A 10 -34.87 -8.36 -62.49
N ILE A 11 -34.13 -7.42 -63.07
CA ILE A 11 -33.03 -6.72 -62.42
C ILE A 11 -33.65 -5.67 -61.49
N THR A 12 -33.47 -5.81 -60.18
CA THR A 12 -33.69 -4.74 -59.21
C THR A 12 -32.36 -4.42 -58.56
N GLY A 13 -31.81 -3.26 -58.90
CA GLY A 13 -30.59 -2.73 -58.33
C GLY A 13 -30.75 -2.44 -56.85
N ALA A 14 -29.86 -2.99 -56.02
CA ALA A 14 -29.73 -2.63 -54.63
C ALA A 14 -28.92 -1.33 -54.53
N LEU A 15 -29.58 -0.27 -54.09
CA LEU A 15 -28.96 0.99 -53.68
C LEU A 15 -28.15 0.70 -52.40
N ALA A 16 -26.83 0.56 -52.51
CA ALA A 16 -25.95 0.43 -51.35
C ALA A 16 -25.83 1.80 -50.66
N LEU A 17 -26.61 1.99 -49.60
CA LEU A 17 -26.46 3.13 -48.69
C LEU A 17 -25.28 2.83 -47.76
N THR A 18 -24.10 3.33 -48.11
CA THR A 18 -22.92 3.31 -47.23
C THR A 18 -23.11 4.29 -46.08
N CYS A 19 -23.68 3.81 -44.96
CA CYS A 19 -23.58 4.52 -43.68
C CYS A 19 -22.12 4.48 -43.21
N ALA A 20 -21.37 5.53 -43.50
CA ALA A 20 -20.12 5.83 -42.82
C ALA A 20 -20.43 6.18 -41.36
N GLY A 21 -20.52 5.15 -40.51
CA GLY A 21 -20.64 5.30 -39.07
C GLY A 21 -19.35 5.91 -38.52
N LEU A 22 -19.35 7.21 -38.30
CA LEU A 22 -18.41 7.88 -37.41
C LEU A 22 -18.59 7.27 -36.01
N THR A 23 -17.77 6.28 -35.68
CA THR A 23 -17.58 5.84 -34.30
C THR A 23 -16.83 6.95 -33.58
N SER A 24 -17.56 7.93 -33.05
CA SER A 24 -17.01 8.83 -32.06
C SER A 24 -16.62 7.98 -30.84
N LEU A 25 -15.34 7.67 -30.71
CA LEU A 25 -14.75 7.21 -29.45
C LEU A 25 -14.96 8.35 -28.44
N ALA A 26 -16.09 8.33 -27.74
CA ALA A 26 -16.28 9.14 -26.56
C ALA A 26 -15.27 8.65 -25.53
N VAL A 27 -14.11 9.29 -25.48
CA VAL A 27 -13.15 9.14 -24.38
C VAL A 27 -13.88 9.68 -23.16
N ALA A 28 -14.41 8.77 -22.32
CA ALA A 28 -15.01 9.14 -21.06
C ALA A 28 -13.98 9.95 -20.26
N ALA A 29 -14.37 11.14 -19.80
CA ALA A 29 -13.51 11.95 -18.94
C ALA A 29 -13.08 11.12 -17.72
N PRO A 30 -11.83 11.24 -17.26
CA PRO A 30 -11.36 10.50 -16.09
C PRO A 30 -12.28 10.80 -14.90
N ALA A 31 -12.68 9.75 -14.18
CA ALA A 31 -13.49 9.90 -12.97
C ALA A 31 -12.72 10.74 -11.93
N THR A 32 -13.42 11.64 -11.26
CA THR A 32 -12.83 12.48 -10.21
C THR A 32 -13.71 12.46 -8.95
N ALA A 33 -13.10 12.64 -7.78
CA ALA A 33 -13.78 12.69 -6.48
C ALA A 33 -13.56 14.05 -5.81
N ALA A 34 -14.59 14.59 -5.15
CA ALA A 34 -14.55 15.91 -4.52
C ALA A 34 -13.82 15.93 -3.16
N THR A 35 -13.72 14.79 -2.49
CA THR A 35 -13.12 14.66 -1.15
C THR A 35 -12.08 13.54 -1.14
N PRO A 36 -10.96 13.68 -0.39
CA PRO A 36 -10.03 12.58 -0.16
C PRO A 36 -10.73 11.40 0.53
N ASP A 37 -10.45 10.20 0.03
CA ASP A 37 -11.01 8.92 0.48
C ASP A 37 -10.14 7.73 0.01
N GLY A 38 -10.59 6.49 0.24
CA GLY A 38 -9.88 5.30 -0.25
C GLY A 38 -9.74 5.22 -1.75
N ALA A 39 -10.70 5.75 -2.52
CA ALA A 39 -10.69 5.70 -3.97
C ALA A 39 -9.62 6.64 -4.55
N THR A 40 -9.48 7.84 -3.99
CA THR A 40 -8.39 8.77 -4.32
C THR A 40 -7.02 8.27 -3.84
N GLY A 41 -6.97 7.53 -2.72
CA GLY A 41 -5.76 6.80 -2.30
C GLY A 41 -5.36 5.69 -3.28
N ALA A 42 -6.32 4.92 -3.77
CA ALA A 42 -6.10 3.93 -4.83
C ALA A 42 -5.63 4.60 -6.13
N HIS A 43 -6.12 5.79 -6.46
CA HIS A 43 -5.64 6.56 -7.60
C HIS A 43 -4.18 6.98 -7.44
N PHE A 44 -3.80 7.48 -6.27
CA PHE A 44 -2.42 7.81 -5.96
C PHE A 44 -1.50 6.59 -6.16
N LEU A 45 -1.83 5.45 -5.55
CA LEU A 45 -1.05 4.21 -5.71
C LEU A 45 -0.99 3.74 -7.17
N ALA A 46 -2.10 3.81 -7.91
CA ALA A 46 -2.13 3.43 -9.32
C ALA A 46 -1.22 4.31 -10.20
N SER A 47 -1.15 5.61 -9.90
CA SER A 47 -0.26 6.57 -10.55
C SER A 47 1.21 6.30 -10.24
N GLU A 48 1.54 6.03 -8.97
CA GLU A 48 2.92 5.70 -8.55
C GLU A 48 3.41 4.38 -9.17
N LEU A 49 2.56 3.35 -9.21
CA LEU A 49 2.86 2.10 -9.92
C LEU A 49 3.10 2.36 -11.41
N ALA A 50 2.26 3.14 -12.08
CA ALA A 50 2.43 3.44 -13.49
C ALA A 50 3.73 4.20 -13.76
N ALA A 51 4.06 5.19 -12.92
CA ALA A 51 5.31 5.96 -13.02
C ALA A 51 6.56 5.10 -12.81
N GLY A 52 6.48 4.10 -11.94
CA GLY A 52 7.56 3.15 -11.70
C GLY A 52 7.67 2.02 -12.72
N GLY A 53 6.80 1.95 -13.75
CA GLY A 53 6.78 0.80 -14.67
C GLY A 53 6.17 -0.44 -14.02
N ASP A 54 4.98 -0.27 -13.46
CA ASP A 54 4.15 -1.25 -12.76
C ASP A 54 4.75 -1.82 -11.46
N HIS A 55 5.66 -1.10 -10.82
CA HIS A 55 6.20 -1.46 -9.50
C HIS A 55 6.62 -0.25 -8.68
N LEU A 56 6.71 -0.44 -7.37
CA LEU A 56 7.27 0.54 -6.44
C LEU A 56 8.75 0.22 -6.21
N SER A 57 9.52 1.26 -5.88
CA SER A 57 10.96 1.16 -5.65
C SER A 57 11.36 1.73 -4.30
N VAL A 58 12.50 1.26 -3.78
CA VAL A 58 13.17 1.80 -2.61
C VAL A 58 14.55 2.33 -3.01
N SER A 59 14.91 3.50 -2.50
CA SER A 59 16.26 4.05 -2.70
C SER A 59 17.19 3.68 -1.55
N SER A 60 18.38 3.20 -1.88
CA SER A 60 19.43 2.87 -0.91
C SER A 60 20.80 3.12 -1.53
N GLY A 61 21.69 3.83 -0.82
CA GLY A 61 23.05 4.10 -1.31
C GLY A 61 23.11 4.91 -2.62
N GLY A 62 22.11 5.75 -2.90
CA GLY A 62 22.02 6.53 -4.14
C GLY A 62 21.49 5.75 -5.35
N SER A 63 21.19 4.46 -5.19
CA SER A 63 20.56 3.63 -6.22
C SER A 63 19.09 3.35 -5.90
N SER A 64 18.29 3.13 -6.94
CA SER A 64 16.89 2.72 -6.84
C SER A 64 16.77 1.23 -7.14
N PHE A 65 16.00 0.52 -6.34
CA PHE A 65 15.79 -0.92 -6.46
C PHE A 65 14.31 -1.25 -6.41
N PRO A 66 13.84 -2.24 -7.20
CA PRO A 66 12.48 -2.73 -7.07
C PRO A 66 12.18 -3.18 -5.63
N ASP A 67 11.11 -2.66 -5.06
CA ASP A 67 10.56 -3.15 -3.80
C ASP A 67 9.37 -4.06 -4.10
N TYR A 68 9.67 -5.34 -4.30
CA TYR A 68 8.65 -6.36 -4.58
C TYR A 68 7.65 -6.50 -3.44
N GLY A 69 8.12 -6.41 -2.18
CA GLY A 69 7.26 -6.54 -1.01
C GLY A 69 6.25 -5.39 -0.94
N LEU A 70 6.72 -4.17 -1.15
CA LEU A 70 5.86 -2.97 -1.17
C LEU A 70 4.94 -2.94 -2.39
N THR A 71 5.40 -3.45 -3.53
CA THR A 71 4.57 -3.60 -4.73
C THR A 71 3.44 -4.60 -4.50
N ILE A 72 3.70 -5.72 -3.80
CA ILE A 72 2.64 -6.64 -3.36
C ILE A 72 1.66 -5.93 -2.41
N ASP A 73 2.16 -5.16 -1.44
CA ASP A 73 1.30 -4.42 -0.51
C ASP A 73 0.42 -3.40 -1.25
N ALA A 74 0.91 -2.78 -2.33
CA ALA A 74 0.12 -1.91 -3.20
C ALA A 74 -1.00 -2.67 -3.93
N VAL A 75 -0.71 -3.86 -4.48
CA VAL A 75 -1.74 -4.71 -5.11
C VAL A 75 -2.83 -5.07 -4.09
N LEU A 76 -2.44 -5.60 -2.92
CA LEU A 76 -3.39 -5.98 -1.87
C LEU A 76 -4.18 -4.77 -1.33
N GLY A 77 -3.55 -3.59 -1.26
CA GLY A 77 -4.23 -2.34 -0.91
C GLY A 77 -5.29 -1.91 -1.93
N LEU A 78 -4.98 -2.03 -3.24
CA LEU A 78 -5.94 -1.77 -4.31
C LEU A 78 -7.10 -2.79 -4.31
N ASP A 79 -6.83 -4.05 -4.00
CA ASP A 79 -7.83 -5.10 -3.83
C ASP A 79 -8.74 -4.84 -2.63
N ALA A 80 -8.17 -4.42 -1.50
CA ALA A 80 -8.92 -4.04 -0.32
C ALA A 80 -9.80 -2.81 -0.61
N ALA A 81 -9.27 -1.80 -1.32
CA ALA A 81 -9.99 -0.60 -1.71
C ALA A 81 -11.04 -0.83 -2.82
N LYS A 82 -11.02 -1.99 -3.50
CA LYS A 82 -11.90 -2.31 -4.64
C LYS A 82 -11.87 -1.26 -5.77
N ASN A 83 -10.71 -0.64 -5.98
CA ASN A 83 -10.48 0.41 -6.96
C ASN A 83 -9.10 0.26 -7.60
N GLY A 84 -8.90 0.81 -8.81
CA GLY A 84 -7.59 0.80 -9.49
C GLY A 84 -7.13 -0.58 -9.96
N GLN A 85 -8.06 -1.50 -10.22
CA GLN A 85 -7.76 -2.90 -10.52
C GLN A 85 -6.95 -3.11 -11.80
N SER A 86 -7.02 -2.21 -12.78
CA SER A 86 -6.13 -2.27 -13.96
C SER A 86 -4.66 -2.07 -13.59
N ALA A 87 -4.35 -1.21 -12.61
CA ALA A 87 -2.99 -1.05 -12.11
C ALA A 87 -2.57 -2.26 -11.27
N ALA A 88 -3.47 -2.78 -10.42
CA ALA A 88 -3.25 -3.99 -9.63
C ALA A 88 -2.87 -5.18 -10.54
N THR A 89 -3.60 -5.40 -11.64
CA THR A 89 -3.31 -6.48 -12.59
C THR A 89 -1.92 -6.36 -13.25
N ARG A 90 -1.52 -5.15 -13.65
CA ARG A 90 -0.20 -4.94 -14.25
C ARG A 90 0.93 -5.14 -13.23
N ALA A 91 0.77 -4.60 -12.02
CA ALA A 91 1.71 -4.80 -10.93
C ALA A 91 1.78 -6.27 -10.49
N ALA A 92 0.65 -6.98 -10.45
CA ALA A 92 0.62 -8.42 -10.20
C ALA A 92 1.38 -9.22 -11.27
N SER A 93 1.27 -8.81 -12.53
CA SER A 93 2.05 -9.39 -13.64
C SER A 93 3.56 -9.13 -13.46
N TYR A 94 3.94 -7.93 -13.03
CA TYR A 94 5.33 -7.60 -12.69
C TYR A 94 5.85 -8.48 -11.54
N ILE A 95 5.10 -8.62 -10.45
CA ILE A 95 5.47 -9.48 -9.32
C ILE A 95 5.62 -10.93 -9.75
N THR A 96 4.67 -11.46 -10.53
CA THR A 96 4.72 -12.85 -11.00
C THR A 96 6.00 -13.15 -11.79
N LYS A 97 6.43 -12.23 -12.66
CA LYS A 97 7.69 -12.34 -13.41
C LYS A 97 8.94 -12.29 -12.51
N ASN A 98 8.86 -11.60 -11.38
CA ASN A 98 9.98 -11.35 -10.47
C ASN A 98 9.90 -12.12 -9.15
N ALA A 99 8.94 -13.04 -8.99
CA ALA A 99 8.66 -13.70 -7.71
C ALA A 99 9.86 -14.50 -7.18
N ALA A 100 10.64 -15.11 -8.08
CA ALA A 100 11.88 -15.79 -7.71
C ALA A 100 12.89 -14.82 -7.09
N ALA A 101 13.14 -13.67 -7.72
CA ALA A 101 14.06 -12.66 -7.21
C ALA A 101 13.63 -12.15 -5.82
N TYR A 102 12.33 -12.00 -5.58
CA TYR A 102 11.82 -11.57 -4.27
C TYR A 102 12.08 -12.61 -3.18
N ARG A 103 11.69 -13.87 -3.40
CA ARG A 103 11.77 -14.91 -2.36
C ARG A 103 13.18 -15.46 -2.15
N THR A 104 14.11 -15.23 -3.08
CA THR A 104 15.50 -15.70 -2.97
C THR A 104 16.51 -14.55 -2.87
N GLY A 105 16.08 -13.29 -2.88
CA GLY A 105 16.99 -12.15 -2.92
C GLY A 105 17.93 -12.14 -4.13
N GLY A 106 17.55 -12.82 -5.22
CA GLY A 106 18.35 -12.98 -6.44
C GLY A 106 19.43 -14.08 -6.39
N ASP A 107 19.52 -14.87 -5.32
CA ASP A 107 20.45 -16.01 -5.22
C ASP A 107 19.68 -17.33 -5.03
N THR A 108 19.82 -18.30 -5.92
CA THR A 108 19.06 -19.56 -5.87
C THR A 108 19.38 -20.46 -4.67
N LYS A 109 20.44 -20.16 -3.90
CA LYS A 109 20.77 -20.86 -2.65
C LYS A 109 19.97 -20.34 -1.46
N GLU A 110 19.38 -19.17 -1.60
CA GLU A 110 18.62 -18.45 -0.57
C GLU A 110 17.12 -18.70 -0.74
N LEU A 111 16.39 -18.75 0.37
CA LEU A 111 14.94 -18.83 0.36
C LEU A 111 14.38 -18.24 1.67
N TYR A 112 13.62 -17.15 1.54
CA TYR A 112 13.10 -16.38 2.67
C TYR A 112 11.64 -16.73 2.95
N ALA A 113 11.34 -17.13 4.18
CA ALA A 113 10.03 -17.57 4.64
C ALA A 113 8.98 -16.48 4.52
N GLY A 114 9.26 -15.28 5.03
CA GLY A 114 8.31 -14.17 5.00
C GLY A 114 7.97 -13.70 3.57
N ALA A 115 8.95 -13.66 2.67
CA ALA A 115 8.73 -13.29 1.27
C ALA A 115 7.90 -14.36 0.53
N THR A 116 8.20 -15.64 0.78
CA THR A 116 7.46 -16.77 0.19
C THR A 116 6.01 -16.80 0.71
N ALA A 117 5.80 -16.56 2.00
CA ALA A 117 4.48 -16.43 2.62
C ALA A 117 3.66 -15.28 2.01
N LYS A 118 4.27 -14.10 1.86
CA LYS A 118 3.62 -12.95 1.24
C LYS A 118 3.22 -13.24 -0.21
N LEU A 119 4.08 -13.91 -0.99
CA LEU A 119 3.77 -14.35 -2.35
C LEU A 119 2.61 -15.36 -2.40
N LEU A 120 2.51 -16.28 -1.43
CA LEU A 120 1.38 -17.20 -1.36
C LEU A 120 0.07 -16.45 -1.12
N VAL A 121 0.02 -15.52 -0.14
CA VAL A 121 -1.16 -14.68 0.11
C VAL A 121 -1.53 -13.89 -1.15
N PHE A 122 -0.55 -13.21 -1.75
CA PHE A 122 -0.72 -12.45 -2.99
C PHE A 122 -1.29 -13.29 -4.14
N ALA A 123 -0.69 -14.45 -4.42
CA ALA A 123 -1.13 -15.30 -5.51
C ALA A 123 -2.57 -15.78 -5.30
N GLN A 124 -2.91 -16.18 -4.07
CA GLN A 124 -4.27 -16.60 -3.73
C GLN A 124 -5.28 -15.44 -3.77
N ALA A 125 -4.88 -14.21 -3.43
CA ALA A 125 -5.73 -13.02 -3.55
C ALA A 125 -6.02 -12.68 -5.02
N GLN A 126 -5.04 -12.92 -5.90
CA GLN A 126 -5.11 -12.60 -7.32
C GLN A 126 -5.65 -13.75 -8.18
N GLY A 127 -5.98 -14.91 -7.60
CA GLY A 127 -6.38 -16.10 -8.36
C GLY A 127 -5.27 -16.70 -9.22
N LEU A 128 -4.01 -16.48 -8.84
CA LEU A 128 -2.81 -16.95 -9.53
C LEU A 128 -2.30 -18.28 -8.94
N PRO A 129 -1.52 -19.08 -9.71
CA PRO A 129 -0.92 -20.31 -9.21
C PRO A 129 -0.05 -20.08 -7.96
N GLY A 130 -0.29 -20.85 -6.89
CA GLY A 130 0.41 -20.75 -5.61
C GLY A 130 1.28 -21.94 -5.23
N ASP A 131 1.25 -23.04 -6.01
CA ASP A 131 1.86 -24.32 -5.63
C ASP A 131 3.37 -24.23 -5.35
N THR A 132 4.10 -23.43 -6.13
CA THR A 132 5.53 -23.21 -5.89
C THR A 132 5.77 -22.60 -4.51
N TYR A 133 5.04 -21.53 -4.16
CA TYR A 133 5.20 -20.84 -2.88
C TYR A 133 4.76 -21.73 -1.71
N LEU A 134 3.69 -22.49 -1.89
CA LEU A 134 3.22 -23.48 -0.92
C LEU A 134 4.29 -24.56 -0.66
N ASN A 135 4.88 -25.11 -1.72
CA ASN A 135 5.90 -26.15 -1.59
C ASN A 135 7.19 -25.59 -0.98
N ASP A 136 7.62 -24.41 -1.41
CA ASP A 136 8.78 -23.71 -0.85
C ASP A 136 8.59 -23.46 0.66
N LEU A 137 7.43 -22.96 1.11
CA LEU A 137 7.15 -22.77 2.54
C LEU A 137 7.26 -24.06 3.35
N LYS A 138 6.75 -25.18 2.83
CA LYS A 138 6.88 -26.48 3.49
C LYS A 138 8.34 -26.91 3.67
N THR A 139 9.24 -26.51 2.78
CA THR A 139 10.68 -26.80 2.94
C THR A 139 11.35 -25.96 4.03
N LEU A 140 10.73 -24.83 4.41
CA LEU A 140 11.21 -23.89 5.43
C LEU A 140 10.62 -24.17 6.81
N GLU A 141 9.55 -24.96 6.89
CA GLU A 141 8.88 -25.35 8.14
C GLU A 141 9.82 -26.22 9.01
N GLN A 142 10.01 -25.80 10.26
CA GLN A 142 10.73 -26.56 11.26
C GLN A 142 9.78 -27.54 11.96
N SER A 143 10.33 -28.53 12.66
CA SER A 143 9.51 -29.48 13.45
C SER A 143 8.66 -28.81 14.53
N THR A 144 9.03 -27.60 14.95
CA THR A 144 8.30 -26.76 15.91
C THR A 144 7.11 -26.03 15.30
N GLY A 145 6.96 -26.00 13.96
CA GLY A 145 5.99 -25.17 13.23
C GLY A 145 6.49 -23.77 12.84
N GLN A 146 7.71 -23.39 13.24
CA GLN A 146 8.31 -22.14 12.79
C GLN A 146 8.67 -22.23 11.29
N PHE A 147 8.34 -21.22 10.49
CA PHE A 147 8.94 -21.06 9.17
C PHE A 147 10.25 -20.28 9.31
N LYS A 148 11.36 -20.87 8.87
CA LYS A 148 12.71 -20.34 9.05
C LYS A 148 13.38 -20.10 7.69
N ASP A 149 14.11 -19.00 7.56
CA ASP A 149 14.85 -18.72 6.32
C ASP A 149 15.94 -19.76 6.08
N LYS A 150 16.08 -20.17 4.81
CA LYS A 150 17.28 -20.85 4.32
C LYS A 150 18.20 -19.78 3.76
N SER A 151 19.17 -19.34 4.55
CA SER A 151 20.05 -18.24 4.17
C SER A 151 21.45 -18.38 4.74
N ALA A 152 22.47 -18.05 3.93
CA ALA A 152 23.84 -17.90 4.40
C ALA A 152 24.02 -16.64 5.28
N TYR A 153 23.05 -15.72 5.29
CA TYR A 153 23.11 -14.45 6.01
C TYR A 153 22.40 -14.48 7.36
N GLY A 154 21.89 -15.64 7.78
CA GLY A 154 21.15 -15.80 9.03
C GLY A 154 19.63 -15.87 8.83
N ASP A 155 18.90 -16.02 9.93
CA ASP A 155 17.45 -16.15 9.94
C ASP A 155 16.80 -14.81 10.25
N TYR A 156 15.98 -14.31 9.32
CA TYR A 156 15.23 -13.06 9.47
C TYR A 156 13.72 -13.32 9.62
N SER A 157 13.32 -14.59 9.80
CA SER A 157 11.93 -14.96 10.08
C SER A 157 11.45 -14.32 11.38
N ASN A 158 10.18 -13.93 11.38
CA ASN A 158 9.56 -13.15 12.45
C ASN A 158 8.05 -13.38 12.44
N THR A 159 7.36 -12.82 13.43
CA THR A 159 5.91 -13.00 13.63
C THR A 159 5.06 -12.52 12.44
N ILE A 160 5.47 -11.47 11.72
CA ILE A 160 4.75 -11.03 10.51
C ILE A 160 4.82 -12.13 9.44
N GLY A 161 6.02 -12.65 9.17
CA GLY A 161 6.22 -13.73 8.20
C GLY A 161 5.46 -15.01 8.56
N GLN A 162 5.51 -15.41 9.84
CA GLN A 162 4.76 -16.56 10.36
C GLN A 162 3.26 -16.38 10.19
N SER A 163 2.74 -15.19 10.50
CA SER A 163 1.31 -14.87 10.37
C SER A 163 0.86 -14.93 8.91
N LEU A 164 1.63 -14.35 7.98
CA LEU A 164 1.36 -14.43 6.54
C LEU A 164 1.41 -15.88 6.04
N ALA A 165 2.31 -16.73 6.57
CA ALA A 165 2.39 -18.13 6.18
C ALA A 165 1.11 -18.88 6.58
N ILE A 166 0.65 -18.70 7.82
CA ILE A 166 -0.61 -19.28 8.30
C ILE A 166 -1.79 -18.82 7.44
N ILE A 167 -1.90 -17.52 7.16
CA ILE A 167 -2.97 -16.97 6.31
C ILE A 167 -2.91 -17.59 4.90
N GLY A 168 -1.73 -17.61 4.28
CA GLY A 168 -1.53 -18.17 2.94
C GLY A 168 -1.87 -19.66 2.86
N LEU A 169 -1.46 -20.43 3.87
CA LEU A 169 -1.75 -21.86 4.01
C LEU A 169 -3.25 -22.13 4.17
N THR A 170 -3.94 -21.36 5.01
CA THR A 170 -5.40 -21.42 5.15
C THR A 170 -6.11 -21.09 3.84
N ARG A 171 -5.70 -20.02 3.15
CA ARG A 171 -6.25 -19.66 1.83
C ARG A 171 -6.07 -20.76 0.78
N ALA A 172 -4.94 -21.46 0.81
CA ALA A 172 -4.66 -22.60 -0.07
C ALA A 172 -5.41 -23.89 0.33
N GLY A 173 -6.25 -23.88 1.36
CA GLY A 173 -6.95 -25.06 1.88
C GLY A 173 -6.00 -26.09 2.51
N LYS A 174 -4.85 -25.63 3.01
CA LYS A 174 -3.80 -26.44 3.67
C LYS A 174 -3.42 -25.85 5.04
N PRO A 175 -4.38 -25.62 5.95
CA PRO A 175 -4.07 -25.06 7.27
C PRO A 175 -3.06 -25.93 8.01
N ASP A 176 -2.17 -25.29 8.77
CA ASP A 176 -1.07 -25.93 9.49
C ASP A 176 -1.17 -25.65 10.99
N ALA A 177 -1.64 -26.65 11.73
CA ALA A 177 -1.83 -26.54 13.17
C ALA A 177 -0.50 -26.31 13.93
N LYS A 178 0.63 -26.83 13.46
CA LYS A 178 1.92 -26.62 14.14
C LYS A 178 2.38 -25.18 13.99
N ALA A 179 2.21 -24.61 12.81
CA ALA A 179 2.51 -23.21 12.57
C ALA A 179 1.66 -22.27 13.44
N VAL A 180 0.37 -22.60 13.60
CA VAL A 180 -0.56 -21.88 14.47
C VAL A 180 -0.18 -22.01 15.94
N ASP A 181 0.13 -23.22 16.41
CA ASP A 181 0.60 -23.48 17.78
C ASP A 181 1.93 -22.75 18.06
N PHE A 182 2.83 -22.71 17.07
CA PHE A 182 4.06 -21.95 17.18
C PHE A 182 3.76 -20.45 17.33
N LEU A 183 2.89 -19.89 16.49
CA LEU A 183 2.50 -18.48 16.58
C LEU A 183 1.87 -18.17 17.94
N ALA A 184 0.93 -18.97 18.42
CA ALA A 184 0.25 -18.76 19.70
C ALA A 184 1.23 -18.67 20.90
N LYS A 185 2.34 -19.42 20.85
CA LYS A 185 3.41 -19.39 21.87
C LYS A 185 4.24 -18.10 21.85
N GLN A 186 4.08 -17.24 20.84
CA GLN A 186 4.78 -15.95 20.75
C GLN A 186 4.02 -14.83 21.47
N GLN A 187 2.82 -15.10 22.00
CA GLN A 187 2.09 -14.12 22.81
C GLN A 187 2.80 -13.91 24.16
N CYS A 188 3.07 -12.65 24.48
CA CYS A 188 3.74 -12.22 25.69
C CYS A 188 2.76 -11.97 26.84
N ASN A 189 3.30 -11.76 28.04
CA ASN A 189 2.50 -11.51 29.25
C ASN A 189 1.69 -10.21 29.19
N ASP A 190 2.13 -9.24 28.38
CA ASP A 190 1.40 -7.99 28.09
C ASP A 190 0.21 -8.20 27.14
N GLY A 191 0.04 -9.40 26.59
CA GLY A 191 -1.01 -9.78 25.65
C GLY A 191 -0.65 -9.55 24.18
N GLY A 192 0.42 -8.80 23.88
CA GLY A 192 0.91 -8.60 22.52
C GLY A 192 1.74 -9.80 22.04
N PHE A 193 2.07 -9.83 20.74
CA PHE A 193 2.97 -10.80 20.15
C PHE A 193 4.31 -10.14 19.87
N ARG A 194 5.40 -10.80 20.25
CA ARG A 194 6.76 -10.31 19.95
C ARG A 194 7.05 -10.31 18.46
N MET A 195 7.92 -9.40 18.01
CA MET A 195 8.37 -9.38 16.61
C MET A 195 9.31 -10.55 16.28
N THR A 196 10.40 -10.71 17.03
CA THR A 196 11.40 -11.77 16.83
C THR A 196 11.13 -12.96 17.76
N PHE A 197 11.59 -14.16 17.38
CA PHE A 197 11.31 -15.39 18.14
C PHE A 197 12.33 -15.69 19.26
N ASP A 198 13.33 -14.83 19.39
CA ASP A 198 14.37 -14.86 20.41
C ASP A 198 14.25 -13.65 21.36
N GLY A 199 15.10 -13.60 22.39
CA GLY A 199 15.16 -12.47 23.32
C GLY A 199 13.96 -12.35 24.27
N SER A 200 13.81 -11.16 24.86
CA SER A 200 12.73 -10.83 25.79
C SER A 200 11.38 -10.78 25.07
N CYS A 201 10.34 -11.34 25.69
CA CYS A 201 8.99 -11.26 25.15
C CYS A 201 8.36 -9.91 25.50
N THR A 202 8.30 -9.02 24.52
CA THR A 202 7.54 -7.76 24.57
C THR A 202 6.68 -7.69 23.33
N GLY A 203 5.41 -7.32 23.50
CA GLY A 203 4.48 -7.16 22.39
C GLY A 203 4.89 -6.04 21.45
N ASP A 204 4.73 -6.30 20.15
CA ASP A 204 4.85 -5.35 19.06
C ASP A 204 3.48 -5.21 18.37
N THR A 205 3.03 -3.99 18.11
CA THR A 205 1.68 -3.69 17.61
C THR A 205 1.43 -4.17 16.19
N ASP A 206 2.43 -4.15 15.32
CA ASP A 206 2.32 -4.64 13.94
C ASP A 206 2.27 -6.18 13.94
N ALA A 207 3.19 -6.82 14.67
CA ALA A 207 3.22 -8.26 14.86
C ALA A 207 1.93 -8.78 15.50
N THR A 208 1.42 -8.08 16.52
CA THR A 208 0.16 -8.43 17.20
C THR A 208 -1.03 -8.32 16.25
N SER A 209 -1.09 -7.27 15.43
CA SER A 209 -2.20 -7.07 14.48
C SER A 209 -2.23 -8.15 13.41
N LEU A 210 -1.08 -8.58 12.91
CA LEU A 210 -0.99 -9.70 11.95
C LEU A 210 -1.28 -11.04 12.61
N ALA A 211 -0.82 -11.25 13.85
CA ALA A 211 -1.11 -12.46 14.60
C ALA A 211 -2.62 -12.62 14.86
N VAL A 212 -3.34 -11.53 15.14
CA VAL A 212 -4.82 -11.55 15.25
C VAL A 212 -5.45 -12.03 13.95
N GLN A 213 -5.02 -11.54 12.79
CA GLN A 213 -5.54 -12.00 11.50
C GLN A 213 -5.27 -13.49 11.27
N ALA A 214 -4.05 -13.96 11.56
CA ALA A 214 -3.66 -15.36 11.38
C ALA A 214 -4.42 -16.31 12.33
N LEU A 215 -4.55 -15.95 13.61
CA LEU A 215 -5.31 -16.74 14.58
C LEU A 215 -6.81 -16.72 14.29
N SER A 216 -7.35 -15.60 13.81
CA SER A 216 -8.73 -15.54 13.34
C SER A 216 -8.96 -16.43 12.13
N ALA A 217 -7.98 -16.52 11.21
CA ALA A 217 -8.04 -17.41 10.06
C ALA A 217 -7.97 -18.89 10.44
N ALA A 218 -7.22 -19.23 11.50
CA ALA A 218 -7.15 -20.59 12.02
C ALA A 218 -8.41 -21.01 12.81
N GLY A 219 -9.04 -20.07 13.50
CA GLY A 219 -10.19 -20.32 14.39
C GLY A 219 -9.80 -20.95 15.73
N GLY A 220 -10.67 -20.87 16.74
CA GLY A 220 -10.46 -21.53 18.05
C GLY A 220 -9.49 -20.82 19.01
N HIS A 221 -9.11 -19.56 18.73
CA HIS A 221 -8.12 -18.80 19.50
C HIS A 221 -8.67 -17.51 20.12
N ASP A 222 -9.99 -17.45 20.41
CA ASP A 222 -10.68 -16.23 20.86
C ASP A 222 -10.04 -15.58 22.10
N ALA A 223 -9.57 -16.39 23.06
CA ALA A 223 -8.92 -15.89 24.27
C ALA A 223 -7.57 -15.21 23.98
N ALA A 224 -6.77 -15.77 23.05
CA ALA A 224 -5.50 -15.17 22.63
C ALA A 224 -5.76 -13.88 21.83
N ILE A 225 -6.73 -13.92 20.90
CA ILE A 225 -7.16 -12.75 20.12
C ILE A 225 -7.66 -11.63 21.04
N GLY A 226 -8.48 -11.95 22.05
CA GLY A 226 -8.98 -10.96 23.01
C GLY A 226 -7.86 -10.23 23.76
N LYS A 227 -6.83 -10.95 24.22
CA LYS A 227 -5.64 -10.35 24.84
C LYS A 227 -4.86 -9.47 23.87
N ALA A 228 -4.64 -9.96 22.66
CA ALA A 228 -3.93 -9.26 21.59
C ALA A 228 -4.59 -7.93 21.24
N VAL A 229 -5.90 -7.95 21.02
CA VAL A 229 -6.63 -6.73 20.66
C VAL A 229 -6.75 -5.76 21.84
N ASN A 230 -6.79 -6.26 23.09
CA ASN A 230 -6.68 -5.39 24.27
C ASN A 230 -5.30 -4.72 24.38
N PHE A 231 -4.22 -5.45 24.06
CA PHE A 231 -2.88 -4.86 23.96
C PHE A 231 -2.82 -3.75 22.89
N ILE A 232 -3.36 -3.99 21.70
CA ILE A 232 -3.42 -2.97 20.63
C ILE A 232 -4.26 -1.76 21.08
N ALA A 233 -5.43 -2.00 21.70
CA ALA A 233 -6.29 -0.93 22.22
C ALA A 233 -5.60 -0.08 23.30
N GLY A 234 -4.81 -0.70 24.18
CA GLY A 234 -4.02 0.00 25.20
C GLY A 234 -2.94 0.91 24.60
N ASN A 235 -2.51 0.65 23.36
CA ASN A 235 -1.56 1.46 22.60
C ASN A 235 -2.24 2.43 21.61
N GLN A 236 -3.57 2.47 21.55
CA GLN A 236 -4.31 3.47 20.78
C GLN A 236 -4.35 4.80 21.55
N GLN A 237 -3.76 5.84 20.97
CA GLN A 237 -3.69 7.17 21.58
C GLN A 237 -5.01 7.93 21.45
N GLY A 238 -5.12 9.06 22.16
CA GLY A 238 -6.30 9.94 22.07
C GLY A 238 -6.59 10.48 20.66
N SER A 239 -5.59 10.54 19.79
CA SER A 239 -5.75 10.87 18.36
C SER A 239 -6.38 9.75 17.52
N GLY A 240 -6.52 8.54 18.09
CA GLY A 240 -7.00 7.33 17.42
C GLY A 240 -5.90 6.50 16.75
N GLY A 241 -4.68 7.04 16.60
CA GLY A 241 -3.55 6.32 16.05
C GLY A 241 -2.91 5.37 17.06
N VAL A 242 -2.37 4.25 16.58
CA VAL A 242 -1.69 3.23 17.39
C VAL A 242 -0.18 3.47 17.34
N VAL A 243 0.46 3.38 18.51
CA VAL A 243 1.92 3.53 18.67
C VAL A 243 2.60 2.18 18.82
N GLU A 244 3.87 2.11 18.43
CA GLU A 244 4.74 1.00 18.78
C GLU A 244 5.41 1.29 20.14
N PRO A 245 5.00 0.61 21.24
CA PRO A 245 5.44 0.95 22.59
C PRO A 245 6.96 0.81 22.77
N ALA A 246 7.58 -0.22 22.19
CA ALA A 246 9.01 -0.46 22.34
C ALA A 246 9.87 0.62 21.66
N ALA A 247 9.36 1.22 20.58
CA ALA A 247 10.04 2.27 19.84
C ALA A 247 9.78 3.68 20.39
N GLN A 248 8.83 3.84 21.33
CA GLN A 248 8.32 5.15 21.78
C GLN A 248 7.97 6.06 20.59
N ALA A 249 7.45 5.46 19.52
CA ALA A 249 7.21 6.15 18.26
C ALA A 249 5.92 6.98 18.34
N ALA A 250 5.87 8.06 17.55
CA ALA A 250 4.60 8.71 17.26
C ALA A 250 3.64 7.73 16.56
N PRO A 251 2.31 7.87 16.75
CA PRO A 251 1.36 7.03 16.04
C PRO A 251 1.50 7.27 14.53
N ASN A 252 1.35 6.20 13.75
CA ASN A 252 1.57 6.24 12.31
C ASN A 252 0.47 5.47 11.56
N THR A 253 0.31 5.75 10.27
CA THR A 253 -0.76 5.17 9.43
C THR A 253 -0.60 3.67 9.21
N ASN A 254 0.64 3.16 9.21
CA ASN A 254 0.95 1.76 8.93
C ASN A 254 0.39 0.86 10.04
N SER A 255 0.87 1.07 11.26
CA SER A 255 0.44 0.32 12.44
C SER A 255 -1.03 0.53 12.72
N THR A 256 -1.53 1.75 12.53
CA THR A 256 -2.96 2.05 12.73
C THR A 256 -3.86 1.34 11.71
N GLY A 257 -3.42 1.17 10.47
CA GLY A 257 -4.17 0.45 9.45
C GLY A 257 -4.28 -1.05 9.75
N LEU A 258 -3.18 -1.66 10.20
CA LEU A 258 -3.18 -3.06 10.67
C LEU A 258 -4.06 -3.23 11.91
N ALA A 259 -3.98 -2.31 12.86
CA ALA A 259 -4.81 -2.30 14.05
C ALA A 259 -6.31 -2.16 13.73
N ALA A 260 -6.68 -1.37 12.73
CA ALA A 260 -8.07 -1.22 12.30
C ALA A 260 -8.68 -2.57 11.84
N VAL A 261 -7.90 -3.39 11.13
CA VAL A 261 -8.31 -4.75 10.74
C VAL A 261 -8.46 -5.64 11.97
N ALA A 262 -7.48 -5.63 12.89
CA ALA A 262 -7.55 -6.42 14.13
C ALA A 262 -8.74 -6.04 15.02
N PHE A 263 -9.03 -4.74 15.16
CA PHE A 263 -10.21 -4.26 15.87
C PHE A 263 -11.51 -4.71 15.20
N THR A 264 -11.57 -4.67 13.86
CA THR A 264 -12.74 -5.11 13.10
C THR A 264 -13.00 -6.60 13.29
N LEU A 265 -11.97 -7.44 13.20
CA LEU A 265 -12.07 -8.89 13.43
C LEU A 265 -12.59 -9.24 14.85
N ALA A 266 -12.22 -8.45 15.85
CA ALA A 266 -12.63 -8.65 17.24
C ALA A 266 -13.90 -7.87 17.65
N GLY A 267 -14.58 -7.21 16.71
CA GLY A 267 -15.80 -6.44 16.99
C GLY A 267 -15.59 -5.14 17.79
N LYS A 268 -14.35 -4.64 17.90
CA LYS A 268 -14.00 -3.37 18.58
C LYS A 268 -14.28 -2.16 17.70
N THR A 269 -15.57 -1.91 17.44
CA THR A 269 -16.03 -0.91 16.46
C THR A 269 -15.62 0.52 16.78
N SER A 270 -15.55 0.91 18.06
CA SER A 270 -15.11 2.26 18.45
C SER A 270 -13.63 2.48 18.16
N GLU A 271 -12.79 1.52 18.52
CA GLU A 271 -11.34 1.56 18.28
C GLU A 271 -11.04 1.51 16.78
N ALA A 272 -11.76 0.68 16.02
CA ALA A 272 -11.66 0.64 14.55
C ALA A 272 -12.04 2.00 13.92
N ALA A 273 -13.11 2.64 14.39
CA ALA A 273 -13.53 3.95 13.88
C ALA A 273 -12.50 5.05 14.18
N LYS A 274 -11.90 5.03 15.38
CA LYS A 274 -10.81 5.95 15.74
C LYS A 274 -9.57 5.73 14.88
N ALA A 275 -9.18 4.48 14.65
CA ALA A 275 -8.05 4.13 13.79
C ALA A 275 -8.28 4.62 12.35
N LYS A 276 -9.47 4.39 11.80
CA LYS A 276 -9.86 4.91 10.49
C LYS A 276 -9.82 6.44 10.44
N SER A 277 -10.36 7.12 11.45
CA SER A 277 -10.33 8.60 11.52
C SER A 277 -8.90 9.15 11.55
N PHE A 278 -8.00 8.50 12.30
CA PHE A 278 -6.59 8.89 12.34
C PHE A 278 -5.93 8.76 10.96
N VAL A 279 -6.13 7.60 10.30
CA VAL A 279 -5.57 7.35 8.96
C VAL A 279 -6.12 8.33 7.93
N SER A 280 -7.44 8.57 7.92
CA SER A 280 -8.06 9.55 7.02
C SER A 280 -7.57 10.98 7.27
N GLY A 281 -7.26 11.34 8.52
CA GLY A 281 -6.69 12.65 8.87
C GLY A 281 -5.29 12.90 8.30
N LEU A 282 -4.56 11.85 7.91
CA LEU A 282 -3.23 11.92 7.31
C LEU A 282 -3.23 11.78 5.79
N GLN A 283 -4.41 11.76 5.16
CA GLN A 283 -4.54 11.78 3.71
C GLN A 283 -4.32 13.18 3.14
N PHE A 284 -3.47 13.31 2.12
CA PHE A 284 -3.17 14.58 1.47
C PHE A 284 -4.35 15.06 0.60
N GLY A 285 -5.03 16.12 1.06
CA GLY A 285 -6.10 16.79 0.34
C GLY A 285 -5.64 17.85 -0.66
N CYS A 286 -6.57 18.68 -1.14
CA CYS A 286 -6.28 19.64 -2.21
C CYS A 286 -5.32 20.78 -1.86
N SER A 287 -5.16 21.08 -0.57
CA SER A 287 -4.16 22.01 -0.05
C SER A 287 -2.73 21.45 -0.12
N ALA A 288 -2.58 20.13 -0.27
CA ALA A 288 -1.28 19.49 -0.37
C ALA A 288 -0.65 19.67 -1.76
N PRO A 289 0.68 19.56 -1.87
CA PRO A 289 1.39 19.51 -3.14
C PRO A 289 0.80 18.47 -4.10
N ALA A 290 0.73 18.80 -5.39
CA ALA A 290 0.06 17.97 -6.40
C ALA A 290 0.59 16.52 -6.44
N ALA A 291 1.90 16.33 -6.26
CA ALA A 291 2.56 15.02 -6.26
C ALA A 291 2.16 14.11 -5.08
N LEU A 292 1.43 14.61 -4.08
CA LEU A 292 1.06 13.86 -2.88
C LEU A 292 -0.46 13.61 -2.77
N ARG A 293 -1.28 14.34 -3.53
CA ARG A 293 -2.73 14.35 -3.38
C ARG A 293 -3.33 12.94 -3.50
N GLY A 294 -4.20 12.60 -2.56
CA GLY A 294 -4.79 11.27 -2.43
C GLY A 294 -3.92 10.28 -1.65
N GLY A 295 -2.59 10.44 -1.65
CA GLY A 295 -1.68 9.64 -0.84
C GLY A 295 -1.79 9.92 0.65
N TYR A 296 -1.08 9.13 1.45
CA TYR A 296 -1.09 9.21 2.92
C TYR A 296 0.30 9.53 3.45
N ALA A 297 0.38 10.39 4.44
CA ALA A 297 1.59 10.61 5.22
C ALA A 297 1.78 9.48 6.24
N PHE A 298 3.03 9.12 6.54
CA PHE A 298 3.33 8.12 7.57
C PHE A 298 2.83 8.53 8.96
N ASP A 299 3.08 9.77 9.36
CA ASP A 299 2.66 10.34 10.63
C ASP A 299 2.41 11.86 10.45
N GLN A 300 1.96 12.54 11.51
CA GLN A 300 1.70 13.99 11.47
C GLN A 300 2.95 14.80 11.11
N LYS A 301 4.12 14.40 11.61
CA LYS A 301 5.38 15.09 11.33
C LYS A 301 5.76 14.99 9.85
N SER A 302 5.57 13.82 9.25
CA SER A 302 5.74 13.58 7.82
C SER A 302 4.74 14.39 7.00
N PHE A 303 3.47 14.47 7.44
CA PHE A 303 2.44 15.28 6.78
C PHE A 303 2.85 16.76 6.73
N ASP A 304 3.23 17.32 7.87
CA ASP A 304 3.64 18.72 7.99
C ASP A 304 4.90 19.00 7.16
N ALA A 305 5.90 18.11 7.26
CA ALA A 305 7.15 18.26 6.52
C ALA A 305 6.95 18.20 5.01
N GLN A 306 6.10 17.29 4.52
CA GLN A 306 5.80 17.18 3.09
C GLN A 306 4.96 18.36 2.59
N SER A 307 3.99 18.82 3.40
CA SER A 307 3.20 20.01 3.09
C SER A 307 4.08 21.27 2.98
N ALA A 308 5.05 21.42 3.88
CA ALA A 308 5.98 22.55 3.89
C ALA A 308 6.92 22.62 2.67
N LYS A 309 7.16 21.49 1.97
CA LYS A 309 7.99 21.48 0.74
C LYS A 309 7.31 22.15 -0.45
N GLY A 310 6.00 22.37 -0.42
CA GLY A 310 5.26 22.97 -1.53
C GLY A 310 5.50 22.23 -2.85
N SER A 311 5.81 22.96 -3.92
CA SER A 311 6.06 22.39 -5.25
C SER A 311 7.26 21.45 -5.36
N LYS A 312 8.15 21.41 -4.34
CA LYS A 312 9.30 20.50 -4.30
C LYS A 312 8.98 19.14 -3.67
N ALA A 313 7.76 18.95 -3.19
CA ALA A 313 7.38 17.69 -2.57
C ALA A 313 7.32 16.56 -3.61
N THR A 314 7.81 15.40 -3.22
CA THR A 314 7.73 14.15 -3.98
C THR A 314 7.25 13.06 -3.04
N ALA A 315 6.50 12.08 -3.56
CA ALA A 315 6.21 10.87 -2.81
C ALA A 315 7.52 10.10 -2.58
N GLY A 316 7.92 9.94 -1.31
CA GLY A 316 9.09 9.14 -0.94
C GLY A 316 8.69 7.76 -0.44
N ASP A 317 9.69 6.96 -0.05
CA ASP A 317 9.48 5.63 0.55
C ASP A 317 8.44 5.63 1.69
N LYS A 318 8.44 6.67 2.53
CA LYS A 318 7.48 6.81 3.62
C LYS A 318 6.04 6.96 3.13
N GLU A 319 5.79 7.83 2.16
CA GLU A 319 4.43 8.07 1.66
C GLU A 319 3.92 6.89 0.83
N LEU A 320 4.80 6.20 0.10
CA LEU A 320 4.45 4.99 -0.63
C LEU A 320 4.04 3.87 0.35
N ARG A 321 4.86 3.58 1.37
CA ARG A 321 4.52 2.58 2.41
C ARG A 321 3.28 2.94 3.20
N ALA A 322 3.14 4.22 3.56
CA ALA A 322 1.96 4.72 4.23
C ALA A 322 0.70 4.50 3.41
N SER A 323 0.75 4.83 2.12
CA SER A 323 -0.41 4.73 1.24
C SER A 323 -0.83 3.27 1.01
N THR A 324 0.11 2.32 0.87
CA THR A 324 -0.26 0.90 0.67
C THR A 324 -0.95 0.31 1.89
N GLN A 325 -0.46 0.60 3.10
CA GLN A 325 -1.00 0.04 4.34
C GLN A 325 -2.23 0.81 4.86
N ALA A 326 -2.32 2.12 4.61
CA ALA A 326 -3.49 2.91 4.95
C ALA A 326 -4.78 2.41 4.27
N MET A 327 -4.69 1.79 3.09
CA MET A 327 -5.84 1.21 2.40
C MET A 327 -6.54 0.13 3.23
N LEU A 328 -5.80 -0.56 4.10
CA LEU A 328 -6.38 -1.53 5.05
C LEU A 328 -7.26 -0.85 6.10
N ALA A 329 -7.01 0.41 6.46
CA ALA A 329 -7.88 1.13 7.42
C ALA A 329 -9.17 1.62 6.77
N VAL A 330 -9.13 1.97 5.48
CA VAL A 330 -10.26 2.56 4.77
C VAL A 330 -11.36 1.52 4.55
N ASN A 331 -10.96 0.32 4.13
CA ASN A 331 -11.81 -0.87 4.07
C ASN A 331 -11.12 -2.03 4.83
N PRO A 332 -11.37 -2.18 6.14
CA PRO A 332 -10.70 -3.14 7.01
C PRO A 332 -11.11 -4.58 6.72
N GLN A 333 -10.49 -5.12 5.67
CA GLN A 333 -10.60 -6.50 5.25
C GLN A 333 -9.37 -7.27 5.71
N PRO A 334 -9.53 -8.41 6.39
CA PRO A 334 -8.40 -9.26 6.74
C PRO A 334 -7.77 -9.85 5.48
N TYR A 335 -6.46 -10.13 5.51
CA TYR A 335 -5.77 -10.74 4.37
C TYR A 335 -6.33 -12.11 3.94
N LEU A 336 -7.07 -12.79 4.83
CA LEU A 336 -7.83 -13.99 4.49
C LEU A 336 -8.94 -13.74 3.46
N GLU A 337 -9.53 -12.55 3.43
CA GLU A 337 -10.70 -12.19 2.62
C GLU A 337 -10.35 -11.29 1.43
N VAL A 338 -9.23 -10.54 1.51
CA VAL A 338 -8.75 -9.70 0.40
C VAL A 338 -8.61 -10.54 -0.88
N SER A 339 -9.21 -10.05 -1.96
CA SER A 339 -9.22 -10.72 -3.26
C SER A 339 -9.37 -9.67 -4.37
N ALA A 340 -8.80 -9.96 -5.54
CA ALA A 340 -8.91 -9.13 -6.74
C ALA A 340 -10.38 -8.84 -7.12
N GLY A 341 -10.60 -7.72 -7.78
CA GLY A 341 -11.91 -7.25 -8.23
C GLY A 341 -12.30 -5.88 -7.71
N GLY A 342 -13.28 -5.25 -8.35
CA GLY A 342 -13.68 -3.86 -8.11
C GLY A 342 -13.53 -3.00 -9.37
N ALA A 343 -13.51 -1.69 -9.19
CA ALA A 343 -13.40 -0.75 -10.31
C ALA A 343 -12.03 -0.83 -10.99
N ALA A 344 -12.04 -0.85 -12.33
CA ALA A 344 -10.82 -0.90 -13.14
C ALA A 344 -9.90 0.30 -12.90
N THR A 345 -10.49 1.49 -12.80
CA THR A 345 -9.80 2.74 -12.50
C THR A 345 -10.14 3.21 -11.09
N ALA A 346 -9.37 4.18 -10.61
CA ALA A 346 -9.60 4.86 -9.35
C ALA A 346 -9.72 6.37 -9.63
N PRO A 347 -10.70 7.08 -9.03
CA PRO A 347 -10.95 8.48 -9.31
C PRO A 347 -9.83 9.37 -8.76
N ALA A 348 -9.38 10.32 -9.58
CA ALA A 348 -8.42 11.33 -9.13
C ALA A 348 -9.09 12.32 -8.16
N LEU A 349 -8.33 12.90 -7.23
CA LEU A 349 -8.84 13.97 -6.39
C LEU A 349 -9.08 15.23 -7.24
N SER A 350 -10.33 15.70 -7.28
CA SER A 350 -10.73 16.93 -7.97
C SER A 350 -10.45 18.14 -7.10
N CYS A 351 -9.35 18.83 -7.40
CA CYS A 351 -9.03 20.09 -6.76
C CYS A 351 -9.41 21.22 -7.70
N ALA A 352 -10.61 21.77 -7.52
CA ALA A 352 -11.05 22.94 -8.27
C ALA A 352 -10.03 24.06 -8.06
N THR A 353 -9.31 24.44 -9.13
CA THR A 353 -8.62 25.73 -9.15
C THR A 353 -9.70 26.77 -9.25
N THR A 354 -10.03 27.43 -8.14
CA THR A 354 -10.79 28.68 -8.21
C THR A 354 -9.93 29.66 -9.00
N ALA A 355 -10.10 29.71 -10.32
CA ALA A 355 -9.64 30.83 -11.09
C ALA A 355 -10.35 32.06 -10.51
N PRO A 356 -9.66 33.16 -10.18
CA PRO A 356 -10.34 34.40 -9.88
C PRO A 356 -11.25 34.68 -11.06
N SER A 357 -12.55 34.79 -10.82
CA SER A 357 -13.47 35.28 -11.84
C SER A 357 -13.09 36.73 -12.08
N SER A 358 -12.21 36.98 -13.06
CA SER A 358 -11.93 38.33 -13.52
C SER A 358 -13.16 38.78 -14.30
N THR A 359 -14.14 39.34 -13.60
CA THR A 359 -15.08 40.24 -14.24
C THR A 359 -14.27 41.44 -14.73
N ALA A 360 -13.88 41.42 -16.00
CA ALA A 360 -13.20 42.53 -16.65
C ALA A 360 -14.15 43.73 -16.66
N THR A 361 -14.03 44.59 -15.64
CA THR A 361 -14.60 45.94 -15.68
C THR A 361 -13.62 46.78 -16.49
N ALA A 362 -13.92 46.98 -17.77
CA ALA A 362 -13.18 47.90 -18.62
C ALA A 362 -13.31 49.32 -18.04
N THR A 363 -12.27 49.79 -17.36
CA THR A 363 -12.14 51.20 -16.97
C THR A 363 -10.98 51.76 -17.76
N SER A 364 -11.27 52.64 -18.71
CA SER A 364 -10.28 53.38 -19.47
C SER A 364 -9.58 54.40 -18.57
N THR A 365 -8.30 54.19 -18.26
CA THR A 365 -7.45 55.18 -17.59
C THR A 365 -6.58 55.92 -18.59
N THR A 366 -6.84 57.22 -18.70
CA THR A 366 -6.02 58.24 -19.34
C THR A 366 -4.69 58.39 -18.59
N THR A 367 -3.58 58.44 -19.33
CA THR A 367 -2.21 58.57 -18.84
C THR A 367 -1.92 59.97 -18.28
N GLY A 368 -1.35 60.03 -17.07
CA GLY A 368 -0.72 61.21 -16.46
C GLY A 368 0.74 60.92 -16.09
N PRO A 369 1.62 61.95 -16.03
CA PRO A 369 3.08 61.82 -16.05
C PRO A 369 3.72 61.32 -14.73
N PRO A 370 4.98 60.84 -14.77
CA PRO A 370 5.61 60.09 -13.68
C PRO A 370 6.12 60.99 -12.54
N ILE A 371 5.99 60.50 -11.30
CA ILE A 371 6.66 61.05 -10.12
C ILE A 371 7.71 60.04 -9.66
N ILE A 372 8.97 60.51 -9.63
CA ILE A 372 10.15 59.87 -9.05
C ILE A 372 10.25 60.28 -7.58
N THR A 373 10.53 59.33 -6.69
CA THR A 373 11.11 59.61 -5.37
C THR A 373 12.13 58.54 -4.99
N ASP A 374 13.35 58.99 -4.70
CA ASP A 374 14.54 58.23 -4.32
C ASP A 374 14.62 57.89 -2.82
N GLY A 375 15.04 56.64 -2.51
CA GLY A 375 15.89 56.19 -1.38
C GLY A 375 15.43 56.33 0.10
N PRO A 376 16.19 55.80 1.10
CA PRO A 376 17.39 54.96 1.04
C PRO A 376 17.36 53.69 1.96
N ALA A 377 18.55 53.09 2.10
CA ALA A 377 18.93 51.71 2.46
C ALA A 377 19.07 51.33 3.95
N ALA A 378 19.54 50.07 4.13
CA ALA A 378 20.19 49.39 5.28
C ALA A 378 19.27 48.37 5.98
N GLY A 379 19.69 47.16 6.37
CA GLY A 379 20.99 46.47 6.44
C GLY A 379 20.73 45.05 7.02
N GLY A 380 21.62 44.09 6.80
CA GLY A 380 22.30 43.44 7.93
C GLY A 380 22.35 41.90 7.81
N ASN A 381 23.56 41.37 7.98
CA ASN A 381 23.98 39.97 7.94
C ASN A 381 23.43 39.09 9.07
N HIS A 382 23.58 37.76 8.92
CA HIS A 382 24.09 36.71 9.84
C HIS A 382 23.53 35.36 9.33
N GLY A 383 24.22 34.24 9.18
CA GLY A 383 25.39 33.70 9.87
C GLY A 383 25.03 32.30 10.42
N VAL A 384 25.32 31.25 9.62
CA VAL A 384 25.71 29.85 9.96
C VAL A 384 25.09 29.14 11.18
N LEU A 385 24.57 27.91 11.01
CA LEU A 385 24.96 26.71 11.78
C LEU A 385 24.30 25.41 11.29
N LEU A 386 25.16 24.42 11.01
CA LEU A 386 24.82 23.01 10.88
C LEU A 386 24.41 22.45 12.26
N ALA A 387 23.40 21.59 12.27
CA ALA A 387 23.27 20.54 13.29
C ALA A 387 22.60 19.33 12.65
N GLY A 388 23.41 18.29 12.41
CA GLY A 388 22.94 16.98 12.04
C GLY A 388 22.32 16.25 13.24
N ALA A 389 21.27 15.50 12.99
CA ALA A 389 20.81 14.42 13.85
C ALA A 389 20.19 13.34 12.96
N ALA A 390 20.94 12.26 12.78
CA ALA A 390 20.48 11.03 12.15
C ALA A 390 19.47 10.35 13.08
N ALA A 391 18.20 10.34 12.70
CA ALA A 391 17.18 9.51 13.32
C ALA A 391 17.07 8.20 12.51
N LEU A 392 17.72 7.16 13.02
CA LEU A 392 17.52 5.77 12.62
C LEU A 392 16.09 5.36 13.04
N GLY A 393 15.15 5.51 12.12
CA GLY A 393 13.77 5.02 12.26
C GLY A 393 13.65 3.62 11.64
N GLY A 394 13.09 2.69 12.42
CA GLY A 394 13.00 1.26 12.14
C GLY A 394 12.49 0.93 10.74
N ALA A 395 13.39 0.40 9.92
CA ALA A 395 13.06 -0.33 8.70
C ALA A 395 12.95 -1.81 9.07
N ALA A 396 11.77 -2.26 9.48
CA ALA A 396 11.49 -3.68 9.58
C ALA A 396 11.06 -4.22 8.20
N LEU A 397 12.07 -4.78 7.51
CA LEU A 397 11.99 -6.00 6.71
C LEU A 397 11.17 -5.99 5.41
N ALA A 398 11.68 -5.27 4.41
CA ALA A 398 11.58 -5.67 2.99
C ALA A 398 12.91 -5.55 2.20
N GLY A 399 14.01 -5.12 2.83
CA GLY A 399 15.27 -4.82 2.11
C GLY A 399 16.57 -5.31 2.76
N ALA A 400 16.51 -6.17 3.78
CA ALA A 400 17.72 -6.62 4.50
C ALA A 400 18.70 -7.39 3.60
N GLY A 401 18.20 -8.16 2.62
CA GLY A 401 19.05 -8.88 1.66
C GLY A 401 19.86 -7.98 0.72
N LEU A 402 19.38 -6.76 0.46
CA LEU A 402 20.07 -5.85 -0.47
C LEU A 402 21.07 -4.93 0.23
N ARG A 403 20.84 -4.60 1.52
CA ARG A 403 21.69 -3.66 2.28
C ARG A 403 23.13 -4.14 2.51
N ARG A 404 23.42 -5.43 2.37
CA ARG A 404 24.79 -5.96 2.57
C ARG A 404 25.61 -6.18 1.31
N ARG A 405 24.99 -6.30 0.12
CA ARG A 405 25.72 -6.45 -1.16
C ARG A 405 26.56 -5.22 -1.50
N LEU A 406 26.19 -4.03 -1.03
CA LEU A 406 26.94 -2.79 -1.28
C LEU A 406 28.09 -2.54 -0.31
N ARG A 407 28.40 -3.48 0.60
CA ARG A 407 29.48 -3.33 1.60
C ARG A 407 30.66 -4.30 1.41
N SER A 408 30.62 -5.15 0.39
CA SER A 408 31.68 -6.15 0.13
C SER A 408 32.51 -5.87 -1.12
N GLU A 409 32.42 -4.67 -1.69
CA GLU A 409 33.33 -4.19 -2.73
C GLU A 409 33.99 -2.90 -2.24
N ASP A 410 34.93 -3.04 -1.31
CA ASP A 410 36.05 -2.14 -1.04
C ASP A 410 37.19 -2.93 -0.40
#